data_AF-A0AB38XRE1-F1
#
_entry.id   AF-A0AB38XRE1-F1
#
_cell.length_a   1.000
_cell.length_b   1.000
_cell.length_c   1.000
_cell.angle_alpha   90.00
_cell.angle_beta   90.00
_cell.angle_gamma   90.00
#
_symmetry.space_group_name_H-M   'P 1'
#
loop_
_entity.id
_entity.type
_entity.pdbx_description
1 polymer ?
#
loop_
_entity_poly.entity_id
_entity_poly.type
_entity_poly.pdbx_seq_one_letter_code
_entity_poly.pdbx_strand_id
1 'polypeptide(L)'
;MEEQTDFPIVMRGYDRVQVDTQLQNLNAELSELRERLAAAEARSEDLSEQLSDAKAQVRDIDRGSYEGVGARIEQLLRSAEEQSTAIVGKANADAEALLQKTRDNTSRMTQRAEAEAAGMLSEARREAEERTTRAATEAETVLTNAQHRADELVAAAEREASSLRAEVNTEIADLRATTQRETELQRAQAEKDYVEMRVKAEQESSQMRNDASTEAQSLRDSALSETNQAREAAKLEAERLLTDAKNEADALLREARVEAENLRNQIEQNRQEADTEIAQARAEAKEADAAAHQQAYDETSQMVAAAKAQVAEAEKHLGDTLQRAERLLTDTDAVVRRRQEEARRSAESIIAAAEAEAEQLRESARVEAQSERASAQRTVEKLTQQRNSVAAYLEELRGLLTTETASALEGITPMQERPLALDEGEASAADLPSASQD
;
A
#
# COMPACT_ATOMS: atom_id res chain seq x y z
N MET A 1 -167.50 122.49 -54.88
CA MET A 1 -168.39 123.54 -54.35
C MET A 1 -169.20 124.06 -55.52
N GLU A 2 -170.44 123.59 -55.64
CA GLU A 2 -171.56 124.19 -56.38
C GLU A 2 -172.72 123.21 -56.23
N GLU A 3 -173.81 123.62 -55.57
CA GLU A 3 -175.02 122.80 -55.49
C GLU A 3 -175.85 123.03 -56.77
N GLN A 4 -175.82 122.09 -57.71
CA GLN A 4 -176.74 122.09 -58.84
C GLN A 4 -178.14 121.66 -58.34
N THR A 5 -178.97 122.64 -58.00
CA THR A 5 -180.37 122.44 -57.62
C THR A 5 -181.29 122.76 -58.79
N ASP A 6 -181.77 121.73 -59.50
CA ASP A 6 -182.63 121.87 -60.69
C ASP A 6 -184.08 122.32 -60.39
N PHE A 7 -184.47 122.51 -59.13
CA PHE A 7 -185.83 122.83 -58.71
C PHE A 7 -185.98 124.27 -58.19
N PRO A 8 -186.84 125.12 -58.80
CA PRO A 8 -187.01 126.52 -58.39
C PRO A 8 -187.79 126.65 -57.07
N ILE A 9 -187.30 127.52 -56.19
CA ILE A 9 -187.86 127.74 -54.84
C ILE A 9 -189.08 128.67 -54.92
N VAL A 10 -190.19 128.27 -54.28
CA VAL A 10 -191.45 129.03 -54.22
C VAL A 10 -191.98 129.13 -52.79
N MET A 11 -192.66 130.24 -52.47
CA MET A 11 -193.09 130.64 -51.10
C MET A 11 -193.93 129.62 -50.31
N ARG A 12 -194.51 128.59 -50.95
CA ARG A 12 -195.16 127.43 -50.30
C ARG A 12 -194.79 126.15 -51.03
N GLY A 13 -193.49 125.86 -51.12
CA GLY A 13 -192.94 124.60 -51.63
C GLY A 13 -192.82 123.51 -50.54
N TYR A 14 -192.33 122.34 -50.96
CA TYR A 14 -192.00 121.22 -50.07
C TYR A 14 -190.66 121.46 -49.35
N ASP A 15 -190.45 120.77 -48.22
CA ASP A 15 -189.19 120.84 -47.46
C ASP A 15 -188.04 120.26 -48.29
N ARG A 16 -187.04 121.10 -48.61
CA ARG A 16 -185.89 120.73 -49.44
C ARG A 16 -185.14 119.53 -48.86
N VAL A 17 -185.01 119.44 -47.53
CA VAL A 17 -184.27 118.35 -46.88
C VAL A 17 -184.99 117.01 -47.06
N GLN A 18 -186.33 116.98 -47.01
CA GLN A 18 -187.11 115.77 -47.25
C GLN A 18 -187.07 115.34 -48.73
N VAL A 19 -187.12 116.31 -49.65
CA VAL A 19 -187.02 116.04 -51.10
C VAL A 19 -185.63 115.53 -51.46
N ASP A 20 -184.56 116.18 -50.99
CA ASP A 20 -183.18 115.76 -51.21
C ASP A 20 -182.92 114.36 -50.61
N THR A 21 -183.48 114.05 -49.43
CA THR A 21 -183.41 112.71 -48.82
C THR A 21 -184.12 111.64 -49.67
N GLN A 22 -185.32 111.93 -50.20
CA GLN A 22 -186.02 110.97 -51.06
C GLN A 22 -185.37 110.82 -52.44
N LEU A 23 -184.78 111.88 -53.00
CA LEU A 23 -184.00 111.78 -54.23
C LEU A 23 -182.72 110.96 -54.03
N GLN A 24 -182.10 110.98 -52.85
CA GLN A 24 -181.00 110.08 -52.52
C GLN A 24 -181.48 108.62 -52.40
N ASN A 25 -182.61 108.36 -51.74
CA ASN A 25 -183.20 107.01 -51.66
C ASN A 25 -183.56 106.45 -53.04
N LEU A 26 -184.28 107.21 -53.88
CA LEU A 26 -184.64 106.76 -55.23
C LEU A 26 -183.41 106.51 -56.12
N ASN A 27 -182.33 107.31 -55.98
CA ASN A 27 -181.09 107.06 -56.71
C ASN A 27 -180.36 105.79 -56.21
N ALA A 28 -180.42 105.49 -54.91
CA ALA A 28 -179.91 104.23 -54.37
C ALA A 28 -180.70 103.02 -54.91
N GLU A 29 -182.04 103.08 -54.88
CA GLU A 29 -182.91 102.03 -55.45
C GLU A 29 -182.69 101.86 -56.96
N LEU A 30 -182.53 102.95 -57.73
CA LEU A 30 -182.19 102.89 -59.16
C LEU A 30 -180.81 102.31 -59.43
N SER A 31 -179.84 102.53 -58.55
CA SER A 31 -178.52 101.90 -58.67
C SER A 31 -178.60 100.40 -58.39
N GLU A 32 -179.29 100.00 -57.33
CA GLU A 32 -179.46 98.58 -56.99
C GLU A 32 -180.24 97.82 -58.06
N LEU A 33 -181.30 98.42 -58.63
CA LEU A 33 -182.06 97.81 -59.72
C LEU A 33 -181.23 97.63 -61.00
N ARG A 34 -180.30 98.54 -61.30
CA ARG A 34 -179.37 98.40 -62.44
C ARG A 34 -178.35 97.30 -62.21
N GLU A 35 -177.79 97.21 -61.00
CA GLU A 35 -176.84 96.14 -60.64
C GLU A 35 -177.52 94.76 -60.66
N ARG A 36 -178.76 94.66 -60.16
CA ARG A 36 -179.60 93.45 -60.24
C ARG A 36 -179.94 93.07 -61.69
N LEU A 37 -180.13 94.02 -62.60
CA LEU A 37 -180.38 93.76 -64.02
C LEU A 37 -179.13 93.17 -64.71
N ALA A 38 -177.98 93.82 -64.57
CA ALA A 38 -176.72 93.32 -65.14
C ALA A 38 -176.38 91.92 -64.60
N ALA A 39 -176.62 91.67 -63.30
CA ALA A 39 -176.44 90.37 -62.68
C ALA A 39 -177.47 89.29 -63.12
N ALA A 40 -178.55 89.67 -63.80
CA ALA A 40 -179.51 88.76 -64.43
C ALA A 40 -179.15 88.48 -65.90
N GLU A 41 -178.73 89.51 -66.64
CA GLU A 41 -178.28 89.40 -68.04
C GLU A 41 -177.08 88.45 -68.16
N ALA A 42 -176.06 88.61 -67.31
CA ALA A 42 -174.89 87.74 -67.29
C ALA A 42 -175.21 86.24 -67.05
N ARG A 43 -176.27 85.93 -66.29
CA ARG A 43 -176.74 84.54 -66.10
C ARG A 43 -177.48 83.99 -67.31
N SER A 44 -178.10 84.86 -68.11
CA SER A 44 -178.77 84.46 -69.34
C SER A 44 -177.79 84.09 -70.44
N GLU A 45 -176.58 84.68 -70.44
CA GLU A 45 -175.50 84.30 -71.34
C GLU A 45 -174.88 82.95 -70.93
N ASP A 46 -174.48 82.79 -69.66
CA ASP A 46 -173.95 81.53 -69.09
C ASP A 46 -174.89 80.32 -69.36
N LEU A 47 -176.19 80.46 -69.05
CA LEU A 47 -177.18 79.41 -69.32
C LEU A 47 -177.39 79.13 -70.83
N SER A 48 -177.10 80.10 -71.71
CA SER A 48 -177.18 79.90 -73.16
C SER A 48 -175.96 79.16 -73.71
N GLU A 49 -174.78 79.44 -73.18
CA GLU A 49 -173.52 78.75 -73.51
C GLU A 49 -173.59 77.27 -73.10
N GLN A 50 -173.96 76.99 -71.84
CA GLN A 50 -174.17 75.62 -71.34
C GLN A 50 -175.18 74.81 -72.18
N LEU A 51 -176.24 75.47 -72.67
CA LEU A 51 -177.28 74.83 -73.48
C LEU A 51 -176.85 74.63 -74.95
N SER A 52 -175.86 75.39 -75.43
CA SER A 52 -175.17 75.14 -76.70
C SER A 52 -174.27 73.90 -76.61
N ASP A 53 -173.42 73.83 -75.59
CA ASP A 53 -172.48 72.72 -75.40
C ASP A 53 -173.19 71.36 -75.18
N ALA A 54 -174.27 71.35 -74.40
CA ALA A 54 -175.11 70.17 -74.24
C ALA A 54 -175.71 69.69 -75.58
N LYS A 55 -176.05 70.60 -76.50
CA LYS A 55 -176.54 70.25 -77.84
C LYS A 55 -175.43 69.79 -78.79
N ALA A 56 -174.19 70.21 -78.58
CA ALA A 56 -173.03 69.71 -79.32
C ALA A 56 -172.77 68.23 -78.95
N GLN A 57 -172.65 67.92 -77.65
CA GLN A 57 -172.37 66.55 -77.19
C GLN A 57 -173.38 65.50 -77.68
N VAL A 58 -174.68 65.83 -77.70
CA VAL A 58 -175.72 64.91 -78.19
C VAL A 58 -175.55 64.59 -79.69
N ARG A 59 -175.09 65.54 -80.51
CA ARG A 59 -174.88 65.34 -81.95
C ARG A 59 -173.69 64.45 -82.30
N ASP A 60 -172.67 64.40 -81.45
CA ASP A 60 -171.50 63.55 -81.66
C ASP A 60 -171.78 62.09 -81.29
N ILE A 61 -172.71 61.84 -80.36
CA ILE A 61 -173.13 60.49 -79.96
C ILE A 61 -173.86 59.78 -81.11
N ASP A 62 -174.88 60.40 -81.71
CA ASP A 62 -175.72 59.77 -82.75
C ASP A 62 -174.94 59.39 -84.03
N ARG A 63 -173.86 60.11 -84.37
CA ARG A 63 -173.03 59.77 -85.54
C ARG A 63 -172.13 58.54 -85.33
N GLY A 64 -171.84 58.17 -84.08
CA GLY A 64 -170.78 57.19 -83.77
C GLY A 64 -171.16 55.71 -83.84
N SER A 65 -172.41 55.36 -84.17
CA SER A 65 -172.98 54.07 -83.74
C SER A 65 -172.70 52.84 -84.61
N TYR A 66 -172.38 52.96 -85.91
CA TYR A 66 -172.29 51.78 -86.81
C TYR A 66 -170.96 51.57 -87.56
N GLU A 67 -170.20 52.61 -87.91
CA GLU A 67 -168.81 52.44 -88.40
C GLU A 67 -167.81 52.38 -87.23
N GLY A 68 -168.14 53.01 -86.09
CA GLY A 68 -167.26 53.16 -84.92
C GLY A 68 -167.08 51.92 -84.04
N VAL A 69 -167.45 50.72 -84.50
CA VAL A 69 -167.24 49.44 -83.78
C VAL A 69 -165.99 48.73 -84.25
N GLY A 70 -165.77 48.63 -85.57
CA GLY A 70 -164.52 48.07 -86.14
C GLY A 70 -163.31 48.90 -85.71
N ALA A 71 -163.41 50.23 -85.86
CA ALA A 71 -162.42 51.17 -85.37
C ALA A 71 -162.17 51.05 -83.85
N ARG A 72 -163.20 50.72 -83.04
CA ARG A 72 -163.03 50.50 -81.60
C ARG A 72 -162.34 49.18 -81.26
N ILE A 73 -162.53 48.12 -82.05
CA ILE A 73 -161.81 46.85 -81.86
C ILE A 73 -160.35 47.01 -82.28
N GLU A 74 -160.07 47.69 -83.39
CA GLU A 74 -158.71 48.05 -83.80
C GLU A 74 -158.04 48.96 -82.76
N GLN A 75 -158.72 50.01 -82.29
CA GLN A 75 -158.24 50.90 -81.24
C GLN A 75 -158.05 50.17 -79.89
N LEU A 76 -158.87 49.17 -79.55
CA LEU A 76 -158.73 48.40 -78.31
C LEU A 76 -157.59 47.38 -78.40
N LEU A 77 -157.43 46.70 -79.54
CA LEU A 77 -156.26 45.82 -79.78
C LEU A 77 -154.96 46.63 -79.82
N ARG A 78 -154.95 47.77 -80.51
CA ARG A 78 -153.84 48.71 -80.52
C ARG A 78 -153.55 49.29 -79.14
N SER A 79 -154.59 49.68 -78.38
CA SER A 79 -154.42 50.14 -76.99
C SER A 79 -153.95 49.02 -76.08
N ALA A 80 -154.30 47.75 -76.34
CA ALA A 80 -153.81 46.61 -75.59
C ALA A 80 -152.37 46.24 -75.97
N GLU A 81 -151.97 46.46 -77.22
CA GLU A 81 -150.59 46.30 -77.69
C GLU A 81 -149.69 47.45 -77.18
N GLU A 82 -150.14 48.70 -77.25
CA GLU A 82 -149.48 49.87 -76.65
C GLU A 82 -149.41 49.74 -75.11
N GLN A 83 -150.46 49.23 -74.44
CA GLN A 83 -150.39 48.90 -73.01
C GLN A 83 -149.47 47.70 -72.72
N SER A 84 -149.49 46.64 -73.52
CA SER A 84 -148.64 45.45 -73.32
C SER A 84 -147.17 45.80 -73.52
N THR A 85 -146.83 46.53 -74.58
CA THR A 85 -145.47 47.04 -74.82
C THR A 85 -145.03 48.06 -73.77
N ALA A 86 -145.94 48.90 -73.24
CA ALA A 86 -145.64 49.77 -72.10
C ALA A 86 -145.44 48.97 -70.78
N ILE A 87 -146.22 47.92 -70.53
CA ILE A 87 -146.08 47.05 -69.35
C ILE A 87 -144.79 46.23 -69.43
N VAL A 88 -144.45 45.65 -70.59
CA VAL A 88 -143.19 44.93 -70.82
C VAL A 88 -142.00 45.88 -70.77
N GLY A 89 -142.10 47.06 -71.39
CA GLY A 89 -141.07 48.10 -71.31
C GLY A 89 -140.82 48.57 -69.87
N LYS A 90 -141.89 48.79 -69.10
CA LYS A 90 -141.80 49.11 -67.67
C LYS A 90 -141.21 47.94 -66.87
N ALA A 91 -141.68 46.71 -67.06
CA ALA A 91 -141.18 45.54 -66.34
C ALA A 91 -139.70 45.28 -66.63
N ASN A 92 -139.24 45.51 -67.87
CA ASN A 92 -137.83 45.46 -68.23
C ASN A 92 -137.02 46.58 -67.55
N ALA A 93 -137.54 47.82 -67.52
CA ALA A 93 -136.88 48.94 -66.83
C ALA A 93 -136.82 48.75 -65.30
N ASP A 94 -137.91 48.28 -64.68
CA ASP A 94 -137.98 47.94 -63.26
C ASP A 94 -137.01 46.78 -62.93
N ALA A 95 -136.90 45.77 -63.81
CA ALA A 95 -135.96 44.66 -63.68
C ALA A 95 -134.49 45.10 -63.87
N GLU A 96 -134.20 45.97 -64.83
CA GLU A 96 -132.86 46.52 -65.04
C GLU A 96 -132.43 47.41 -63.87
N ALA A 97 -133.32 48.28 -63.37
CA ALA A 97 -133.09 49.07 -62.17
C ALA A 97 -132.88 48.20 -60.93
N LEU A 98 -133.62 47.09 -60.79
CA LEU A 98 -133.42 46.11 -59.72
C LEU A 98 -132.08 45.38 -59.85
N LEU A 99 -131.68 44.97 -61.06
CA LEU A 99 -130.39 44.34 -61.33
C LEU A 99 -129.22 45.29 -61.09
N GLN A 100 -129.32 46.55 -61.50
CA GLN A 100 -128.32 47.59 -61.21
C GLN A 100 -128.22 47.81 -59.70
N LYS A 101 -129.33 48.06 -59.00
CA LYS A 101 -129.36 48.23 -57.54
C LYS A 101 -128.80 47.01 -56.79
N THR A 102 -129.02 45.80 -57.31
CA THR A 102 -128.48 44.56 -56.73
C THR A 102 -126.98 44.45 -56.98
N ARG A 103 -126.49 44.78 -58.19
CA ARG A 103 -125.04 44.85 -58.51
C ARG A 103 -124.33 45.89 -57.63
N ASP A 104 -124.90 47.08 -57.48
CA ASP A 104 -124.37 48.16 -56.64
C ASP A 104 -124.32 47.74 -55.15
N ASN A 105 -125.38 47.12 -54.65
CA ASN A 105 -125.42 46.61 -53.27
C ASN A 105 -124.40 45.49 -53.04
N THR A 106 -124.30 44.52 -53.96
CA THR A 106 -123.30 43.45 -53.88
C THR A 106 -121.88 44.00 -53.97
N SER A 107 -121.60 44.94 -54.87
CA SER A 107 -120.29 45.59 -54.99
C SER A 107 -119.90 46.35 -53.73
N ARG A 108 -120.85 47.10 -53.12
CA ARG A 108 -120.63 47.75 -51.82
C ARG A 108 -120.44 46.75 -50.68
N MET A 109 -121.09 45.60 -50.73
CA MET A 109 -120.94 44.54 -49.73
C MET A 109 -119.59 43.83 -49.85
N THR A 110 -119.13 43.50 -51.07
CA THR A 110 -117.80 42.91 -51.27
C THR A 110 -116.70 43.90 -50.92
N GLN A 111 -116.80 45.17 -51.33
CA GLN A 111 -115.83 46.21 -50.96
C GLN A 111 -115.72 46.41 -49.43
N ARG A 112 -116.84 46.29 -48.70
CA ARG A 112 -116.82 46.33 -47.23
C ARG A 112 -116.15 45.08 -46.65
N ALA A 113 -116.53 43.89 -47.09
CA ALA A 113 -115.94 42.64 -46.61
C ALA A 113 -114.42 42.55 -46.94
N GLU A 114 -113.99 43.06 -48.10
CA GLU A 114 -112.59 43.19 -48.50
C GLU A 114 -111.83 44.19 -47.61
N ALA A 115 -112.42 45.35 -47.31
CA ALA A 115 -111.82 46.34 -46.42
C ALA A 115 -111.75 45.86 -44.96
N GLU A 116 -112.79 45.19 -44.47
CA GLU A 116 -112.83 44.56 -43.14
C GLU A 116 -111.80 43.42 -43.03
N ALA A 117 -111.69 42.56 -44.05
CA ALA A 117 -110.68 41.51 -44.10
C ALA A 117 -109.25 42.07 -44.19
N ALA A 118 -109.02 43.12 -44.98
CA ALA A 118 -107.73 43.80 -45.05
C ALA A 118 -107.37 44.46 -43.70
N GLY A 119 -108.34 45.06 -43.01
CA GLY A 119 -108.19 45.60 -41.66
C GLY A 119 -107.77 44.50 -40.66
N MET A 120 -108.54 43.41 -40.58
CA MET A 120 -108.24 42.28 -39.70
C MET A 120 -106.87 41.65 -40.00
N LEU A 121 -106.47 41.52 -41.27
CA LEU A 121 -105.15 41.02 -41.66
C LEU A 121 -104.03 41.99 -41.30
N SER A 122 -104.26 43.31 -41.40
CA SER A 122 -103.28 44.31 -40.99
C SER A 122 -103.11 44.35 -39.47
N GLU A 123 -104.20 44.23 -38.71
CA GLU A 123 -104.18 44.18 -37.25
C GLU A 123 -103.52 42.89 -36.74
N ALA A 124 -103.90 41.72 -37.27
CA ALA A 124 -103.28 40.45 -36.91
C ALA A 124 -101.78 40.40 -37.23
N ARG A 125 -101.32 41.07 -38.30
CA ARG A 125 -99.89 41.23 -38.61
C ARG A 125 -99.19 42.14 -37.61
N ARG A 126 -99.77 43.31 -37.28
CA ARG A 126 -99.24 44.22 -36.26
C ARG A 126 -99.13 43.52 -34.90
N GLU A 127 -100.17 42.80 -34.48
CA GLU A 127 -100.13 42.02 -33.24
C GLU A 127 -99.05 40.92 -33.27
N ALA A 128 -98.88 40.23 -34.40
CA ALA A 128 -97.83 39.23 -34.52
C ALA A 128 -96.43 39.85 -34.41
N GLU A 129 -96.20 40.99 -35.06
CA GLU A 129 -94.93 41.75 -35.02
C GLU A 129 -94.63 42.35 -33.64
N GLU A 130 -95.65 42.88 -32.94
CA GLU A 130 -95.52 43.33 -31.56
C GLU A 130 -95.21 42.17 -30.60
N ARG A 131 -95.82 40.99 -30.80
CA ARG A 131 -95.58 39.79 -29.99
C ARG A 131 -94.19 39.20 -30.24
N THR A 132 -93.73 39.11 -31.50
CA THR A 132 -92.39 38.59 -31.82
C THR A 132 -91.30 39.55 -31.37
N THR A 133 -91.48 40.87 -31.55
CA THR A 133 -90.53 41.88 -31.07
C THR A 133 -90.41 41.82 -29.54
N ARG A 134 -91.54 41.75 -28.82
CA ARG A 134 -91.54 41.61 -27.36
C ARG A 134 -90.81 40.34 -26.91
N ALA A 135 -91.18 39.19 -27.46
CA ALA A 135 -90.54 37.91 -27.13
C ALA A 135 -89.03 37.90 -27.44
N ALA A 136 -88.59 38.57 -28.51
CA ALA A 136 -87.17 38.74 -28.81
C ALA A 136 -86.45 39.59 -27.74
N THR A 137 -87.00 40.74 -27.36
CA THR A 137 -86.41 41.59 -26.30
C THR A 137 -86.42 40.93 -24.91
N GLU A 138 -87.45 40.15 -24.60
CA GLU A 138 -87.52 39.36 -23.37
C GLU A 138 -86.45 38.24 -23.37
N ALA A 139 -86.29 37.52 -24.48
CA ALA A 139 -85.26 36.49 -24.62
C ALA A 139 -83.84 37.07 -24.58
N GLU A 140 -83.56 38.19 -25.24
CA GLU A 140 -82.28 38.90 -25.20
C GLU A 140 -81.95 39.38 -23.78
N THR A 141 -82.94 39.92 -23.06
CA THR A 141 -82.79 40.32 -21.66
C THR A 141 -82.48 39.13 -20.75
N VAL A 142 -83.18 37.99 -20.93
CA VAL A 142 -82.92 36.77 -20.16
C VAL A 142 -81.54 36.18 -20.47
N LEU A 143 -81.13 36.16 -21.74
CA LEU A 143 -79.80 35.68 -22.14
C LEU A 143 -78.68 36.57 -21.57
N THR A 144 -78.82 37.88 -21.66
CA THR A 144 -77.83 38.85 -21.12
C THR A 144 -77.70 38.72 -19.61
N ASN A 145 -78.82 38.62 -18.89
CA ASN A 145 -78.81 38.40 -17.44
C ASN A 145 -78.20 37.03 -17.06
N ALA A 146 -78.46 35.98 -17.84
CA ALA A 146 -77.87 34.66 -17.62
C ALA A 146 -76.36 34.64 -17.89
N GLN A 147 -75.88 35.37 -18.90
CA GLN A 147 -74.45 35.55 -19.20
C GLN A 147 -73.76 36.30 -18.07
N HIS A 148 -74.25 37.48 -17.68
CA HIS A 148 -73.69 38.23 -16.55
C HIS A 148 -73.68 37.42 -15.26
N ARG A 149 -74.72 36.61 -14.99
CA ARG A 149 -74.75 35.75 -13.81
C ARG A 149 -73.75 34.59 -13.90
N ALA A 150 -73.46 34.06 -15.09
CA ALA A 150 -72.39 33.09 -15.29
C ALA A 150 -71.01 33.74 -15.07
N ASP A 151 -70.78 34.93 -15.63
CA ASP A 151 -69.54 35.70 -15.45
C ASP A 151 -69.28 36.03 -13.98
N GLU A 152 -70.31 36.46 -13.24
CA GLU A 152 -70.24 36.68 -11.78
C GLU A 152 -69.84 35.42 -11.01
N LEU A 153 -70.40 34.27 -11.36
CA LEU A 153 -70.12 32.99 -10.70
C LEU A 153 -68.71 32.48 -11.02
N VAL A 154 -68.24 32.62 -12.27
CA VAL A 154 -66.87 32.32 -12.67
C VAL A 154 -65.90 33.24 -11.93
N ALA A 155 -66.11 34.56 -11.97
CA ALA A 155 -65.26 35.52 -11.28
C ALA A 155 -65.29 35.36 -9.74
N ALA A 156 -66.38 34.85 -9.15
CA ALA A 156 -66.42 34.46 -7.74
C ALA A 156 -65.54 33.22 -7.48
N ALA A 157 -65.74 32.14 -8.25
CA ALA A 157 -64.97 30.91 -8.11
C ALA A 157 -63.47 31.08 -8.39
N GLU A 158 -63.08 31.94 -9.33
CA GLU A 158 -61.68 32.30 -9.59
C GLU A 158 -61.06 33.05 -8.41
N ARG A 159 -61.78 33.99 -7.79
CA ARG A 159 -61.32 34.70 -6.59
C ARG A 159 -61.18 33.75 -5.41
N GLU A 160 -62.17 32.89 -5.17
CA GLU A 160 -62.13 31.86 -4.12
C GLU A 160 -60.95 30.89 -4.33
N ALA A 161 -60.77 30.37 -5.55
CA ALA A 161 -59.64 29.52 -5.90
C ALA A 161 -58.28 30.24 -5.78
N SER A 162 -58.23 31.55 -6.04
CA SER A 162 -57.01 32.34 -5.82
C SER A 162 -56.70 32.54 -4.33
N SER A 163 -57.74 32.73 -3.49
CA SER A 163 -57.62 32.85 -2.04
C SER A 163 -57.15 31.53 -1.42
N LEU A 164 -57.80 30.42 -1.76
CA LEU A 164 -57.42 29.08 -1.30
C LEU A 164 -55.99 28.71 -1.74
N ARG A 165 -55.57 29.11 -2.95
CA ARG A 165 -54.18 28.95 -3.39
C ARG A 165 -53.20 29.82 -2.60
N ALA A 166 -53.59 31.02 -2.17
CA ALA A 166 -52.73 31.85 -1.32
C ALA A 166 -52.59 31.24 0.08
N GLU A 167 -53.71 30.83 0.69
CA GLU A 167 -53.80 30.16 1.99
C GLU A 167 -52.96 28.88 2.04
N VAL A 168 -53.16 27.95 1.10
CA VAL A 168 -52.36 26.72 0.98
C VAL A 168 -50.88 27.00 0.73
N ASN A 169 -50.53 28.08 0.00
CA ASN A 169 -49.12 28.47 -0.15
C ASN A 169 -48.51 29.01 1.15
N THR A 170 -49.28 29.71 1.99
CA THR A 170 -48.83 30.10 3.33
C THR A 170 -48.69 28.91 4.27
N GLU A 171 -49.66 27.97 4.29
CA GLU A 171 -49.54 26.73 5.07
C GLU A 171 -48.30 25.91 4.66
N ILE A 172 -48.03 25.79 3.36
CA ILE A 172 -46.84 25.10 2.84
C ILE A 172 -45.55 25.84 3.22
N ALA A 173 -45.55 27.18 3.28
CA ALA A 173 -44.40 27.97 3.72
C ALA A 173 -44.14 27.79 5.23
N ASP A 174 -45.18 27.87 6.05
CA ASP A 174 -45.09 27.68 7.50
C ASP A 174 -44.68 26.25 7.87
N LEU A 175 -45.27 25.24 7.22
CA LEU A 175 -44.89 23.83 7.40
C LEU A 175 -43.43 23.55 6.99
N ARG A 176 -42.93 24.22 5.94
CA ARG A 176 -41.51 24.16 5.58
C ARG A 176 -40.62 24.85 6.62
N ALA A 177 -41.04 25.99 7.15
CA ALA A 177 -40.30 26.71 8.18
C ALA A 177 -40.23 25.94 9.51
N THR A 178 -41.32 25.28 9.93
CA THR A 178 -41.33 24.43 11.14
C THR A 178 -40.48 23.18 10.93
N THR A 179 -40.71 22.41 9.86
CA THR A 179 -39.96 21.18 9.59
C THR A 179 -38.46 21.42 9.36
N GLN A 180 -38.07 22.53 8.73
CA GLN A 180 -36.67 22.94 8.64
C GLN A 180 -36.10 23.23 10.04
N ARG A 181 -36.79 24.02 10.86
CA ARG A 181 -36.33 24.38 12.21
C ARG A 181 -36.23 23.17 13.15
N GLU A 182 -37.15 22.23 13.04
CA GLU A 182 -37.11 20.95 13.77
C GLU A 182 -35.93 20.08 13.30
N THR A 183 -35.68 20.02 11.98
CA THR A 183 -34.53 19.30 11.42
C THR A 183 -33.20 19.92 11.86
N GLU A 184 -33.09 21.25 11.88
CA GLU A 184 -31.92 21.98 12.37
C GLU A 184 -31.70 21.74 13.87
N LEU A 185 -32.77 21.75 14.68
CA LEU A 185 -32.70 21.44 16.11
C LEU A 185 -32.28 19.99 16.38
N GLN A 186 -32.87 19.02 15.67
CA GLN A 186 -32.49 17.60 15.77
C GLN A 186 -31.03 17.38 15.35
N ARG A 187 -30.58 18.04 14.28
CA ARG A 187 -29.18 17.99 13.84
C ARG A 187 -28.24 18.58 14.89
N ALA A 188 -28.55 19.76 15.43
CA ALA A 188 -27.72 20.39 16.46
C ALA A 188 -27.63 19.55 17.74
N GLN A 189 -28.74 18.91 18.14
CA GLN A 189 -28.77 17.99 19.27
C GLN A 189 -27.94 16.72 19.00
N ALA A 190 -28.08 16.10 17.82
CA ALA A 190 -27.28 14.94 17.43
C ALA A 190 -25.77 15.25 17.30
N GLU A 191 -25.42 16.45 16.81
CA GLU A 191 -24.03 16.92 16.72
C GLU A 191 -23.44 17.16 18.11
N LYS A 192 -24.20 17.77 19.03
CA LYS A 192 -23.83 17.91 20.45
C LYS A 192 -23.61 16.55 21.11
N ASP A 193 -24.55 15.62 20.97
CA ASP A 193 -24.48 14.31 21.62
C ASP A 193 -23.32 13.45 21.06
N TYR A 194 -23.05 13.55 19.75
CA TYR A 194 -21.86 12.96 19.11
C TYR A 194 -20.55 13.53 19.66
N VAL A 195 -20.47 14.85 19.86
CA VAL A 195 -19.30 15.49 20.49
C VAL A 195 -19.16 15.06 21.96
N GLU A 196 -20.26 14.99 22.71
CA GLU A 196 -20.25 14.54 24.11
C GLU A 196 -19.78 13.08 24.25
N MET A 197 -20.28 12.18 23.39
CA MET A 197 -19.82 10.80 23.32
C MET A 197 -18.33 10.70 22.94
N ARG A 198 -17.84 11.52 22.01
CA ARG A 198 -16.42 11.55 21.64
C ARG A 198 -15.52 12.06 22.76
N VAL A 199 -15.95 13.09 23.49
CA VAL A 199 -15.18 13.61 24.64
C VAL A 199 -15.11 12.56 25.75
N LYS A 200 -16.22 11.86 26.05
CA LYS A 200 -16.25 10.75 27.00
C LYS A 200 -15.32 9.60 26.57
N ALA A 201 -15.41 9.17 25.31
CA ALA A 201 -14.55 8.10 24.79
C ALA A 201 -13.05 8.43 24.81
N GLU A 202 -12.66 9.68 24.54
CA GLU A 202 -11.25 10.10 24.66
C GLU A 202 -10.81 10.23 26.13
N GLN A 203 -11.69 10.69 27.03
CA GLN A 203 -11.43 10.70 28.48
C GLN A 203 -11.24 9.27 29.02
N GLU A 204 -12.13 8.34 28.68
CA GLU A 204 -12.04 6.92 29.04
C GLU A 204 -10.77 6.28 28.44
N SER A 205 -10.46 6.55 27.17
CA SER A 205 -9.22 6.09 26.53
C SER A 205 -7.97 6.65 27.24
N SER A 206 -7.97 7.94 27.59
CA SER A 206 -6.85 8.54 28.31
C SER A 206 -6.71 8.01 29.73
N GLN A 207 -7.81 7.74 30.42
CA GLN A 207 -7.82 7.14 31.74
C GLN A 207 -7.24 5.70 31.68
N MET A 208 -7.74 4.86 30.77
CA MET A 208 -7.19 3.51 30.56
C MET A 208 -5.69 3.52 30.19
N ARG A 209 -5.22 4.50 29.40
CA ARG A 209 -3.78 4.67 29.09
C ARG A 209 -2.97 5.05 30.33
N ASN A 210 -3.50 5.92 31.20
CA ASN A 210 -2.85 6.33 32.45
C ASN A 210 -2.79 5.17 33.47
N ASP A 211 -3.90 4.45 33.64
CA ASP A 211 -4.01 3.33 34.58
C ASP A 211 -3.08 2.18 34.16
N ALA A 212 -3.13 1.78 32.88
CA ALA A 212 -2.23 0.76 32.34
C ALA A 212 -0.75 1.18 32.40
N SER A 213 -0.43 2.47 32.24
CA SER A 213 0.94 2.97 32.43
C SER A 213 1.38 2.91 33.90
N THR A 214 0.46 3.15 34.83
CA THR A 214 0.72 3.11 36.28
C THR A 214 0.90 1.67 36.76
N GLU A 215 0.04 0.75 36.33
CA GLU A 215 0.16 -0.69 36.57
C GLU A 215 1.47 -1.24 35.97
N ALA A 216 1.76 -0.93 34.71
CA ALA A 216 3.00 -1.37 34.06
C ALA A 216 4.27 -0.80 34.73
N GLN A 217 4.20 0.36 35.39
CA GLN A 217 5.31 0.87 36.19
C GLN A 217 5.41 0.16 37.55
N SER A 218 4.30 -0.02 38.27
CA SER A 218 4.27 -0.79 39.53
C SER A 218 4.79 -2.23 39.37
N LEU A 219 4.46 -2.88 38.24
CA LEU A 219 4.98 -4.21 37.90
C LEU A 219 6.48 -4.20 37.60
N ARG A 220 7.01 -3.17 36.92
CA ARG A 220 8.46 -3.02 36.73
C ARG A 220 9.19 -2.78 38.05
N ASP A 221 8.66 -1.89 38.89
CA ASP A 221 9.29 -1.54 40.17
C ASP A 221 9.29 -2.73 41.14
N SER A 222 8.22 -3.54 41.13
CA SER A 222 8.14 -4.82 41.86
C SER A 222 9.16 -5.83 41.32
N ALA A 223 9.22 -6.06 40.00
CA ALA A 223 10.18 -6.97 39.39
C ALA A 223 11.65 -6.52 39.57
N LEU A 224 11.90 -5.21 39.60
CA LEU A 224 13.22 -4.65 39.94
C LEU A 224 13.55 -4.87 41.42
N SER A 225 12.59 -4.78 42.34
CA SER A 225 12.79 -5.14 43.74
C SER A 225 13.11 -6.64 43.88
N GLU A 226 12.31 -7.52 43.29
CA GLU A 226 12.50 -8.98 43.33
C GLU A 226 13.86 -9.41 42.73
N THR A 227 14.24 -8.87 41.57
CA THR A 227 15.53 -9.19 40.94
C THR A 227 16.73 -8.65 41.73
N ASN A 228 16.61 -7.49 42.40
CA ASN A 228 17.65 -7.02 43.33
C ASN A 228 17.73 -7.91 44.59
N GLN A 229 16.60 -8.33 45.16
CA GLN A 229 16.57 -9.24 46.32
C GLN A 229 17.19 -10.61 45.96
N ALA A 230 16.83 -11.18 44.81
CA ALA A 230 17.41 -12.42 44.31
C ALA A 230 18.92 -12.29 44.06
N ARG A 231 19.40 -11.15 43.53
CA ARG A 231 20.83 -10.89 43.32
C ARG A 231 21.60 -10.83 44.64
N GLU A 232 21.12 -10.08 45.63
CA GLU A 232 21.82 -10.00 46.93
C GLU A 232 21.73 -11.32 47.71
N ALA A 233 20.64 -12.08 47.59
CA ALA A 233 20.54 -13.43 48.16
C ALA A 233 21.57 -14.39 47.52
N ALA A 234 21.65 -14.45 46.19
CA ALA A 234 22.63 -15.27 45.48
C ALA A 234 24.08 -14.84 45.76
N LYS A 235 24.33 -13.54 45.97
CA LYS A 235 25.63 -13.02 46.39
C LYS A 235 25.98 -13.44 47.81
N LEU A 236 25.06 -13.36 48.77
CA LEU A 236 25.27 -13.83 50.14
C LEU A 236 25.52 -15.34 50.19
N GLU A 237 24.81 -16.12 49.37
CA GLU A 237 25.05 -17.56 49.22
C GLU A 237 26.44 -17.84 48.62
N ALA A 238 26.86 -17.11 47.58
CA ALA A 238 28.20 -17.22 47.01
C ALA A 238 29.31 -16.80 47.99
N GLU A 239 29.12 -15.73 48.76
CA GLU A 239 30.03 -15.31 49.82
C GLU A 239 30.13 -16.37 50.93
N ARG A 240 29.01 -17.03 51.28
CA ARG A 240 28.99 -18.15 52.23
C ARG A 240 29.73 -19.37 51.68
N LEU A 241 29.44 -19.81 50.45
CA LEU A 241 30.11 -20.94 49.80
C LEU A 241 31.62 -20.70 49.64
N LEU A 242 32.04 -19.47 49.30
CA LEU A 242 33.46 -19.09 49.26
C LEU A 242 34.12 -19.07 50.65
N THR A 243 33.35 -18.89 51.72
CA THR A 243 33.85 -18.94 53.10
C THR A 243 33.91 -20.38 53.60
N ASP A 244 32.88 -21.18 53.34
CA ASP A 244 32.81 -22.62 53.64
C ASP A 244 33.98 -23.35 52.94
N ALA A 245 34.18 -23.13 51.64
CA ALA A 245 35.27 -23.73 50.87
C ALA A 245 36.68 -23.28 51.31
N LYS A 246 36.83 -22.04 51.81
CA LYS A 246 38.09 -21.60 52.44
C LYS A 246 38.35 -22.30 53.76
N ASN A 247 37.32 -22.42 54.61
CA ASN A 247 37.43 -23.12 55.89
C ASN A 247 37.76 -24.60 55.70
N GLU A 248 37.20 -25.24 54.67
CA GLU A 248 37.51 -26.61 54.26
C GLU A 248 38.95 -26.73 53.71
N ALA A 249 39.37 -25.84 52.81
CA ALA A 249 40.76 -25.81 52.33
C ALA A 249 41.77 -25.57 53.46
N ASP A 250 41.49 -24.65 54.40
CA ASP A 250 42.31 -24.42 55.58
C ASP A 250 42.26 -25.59 56.58
N ALA A 251 41.18 -26.38 56.62
CA ALA A 251 41.11 -27.63 57.38
C ALA A 251 42.01 -28.70 56.76
N LEU A 252 41.87 -28.97 55.46
CA LEU A 252 42.71 -29.91 54.71
C LEU A 252 44.20 -29.52 54.75
N LEU A 253 44.52 -28.21 54.68
CA LEU A 253 45.90 -27.72 54.84
C LEU A 253 46.43 -27.83 56.27
N ARG A 254 45.57 -27.88 57.29
CA ARG A 254 45.98 -28.18 58.68
C ARG A 254 46.16 -29.68 58.87
N GLU A 255 45.24 -30.50 58.34
CA GLU A 255 45.32 -31.96 58.37
C GLU A 255 46.59 -32.45 57.67
N ALA A 256 46.83 -32.05 56.42
CA ALA A 256 48.05 -32.38 55.67
C ALA A 256 49.34 -31.85 56.34
N ARG A 257 49.28 -30.77 57.12
CA ARG A 257 50.42 -30.33 57.96
C ARG A 257 50.64 -31.23 59.15
N VAL A 258 49.58 -31.62 59.87
CA VAL A 258 49.65 -32.55 61.00
C VAL A 258 50.10 -33.94 60.51
N GLU A 259 49.64 -34.42 59.36
CA GLU A 259 50.15 -35.64 58.73
C GLU A 259 51.62 -35.50 58.34
N ALA A 260 52.05 -34.39 57.74
CA ALA A 260 53.45 -34.16 57.41
C ALA A 260 54.35 -34.02 58.64
N GLU A 261 53.86 -33.45 59.75
CA GLU A 261 54.55 -33.39 61.03
C GLU A 261 54.60 -34.75 61.71
N ASN A 262 53.51 -35.52 61.70
CA ASN A 262 53.49 -36.90 62.19
C ASN A 262 54.44 -37.80 61.39
N LEU A 263 54.47 -37.68 60.06
CA LEU A 263 55.38 -38.42 59.19
C LEU A 263 56.83 -37.98 59.41
N ARG A 264 57.11 -36.69 59.64
CA ARG A 264 58.45 -36.22 60.05
C ARG A 264 58.87 -36.77 61.40
N ASN A 265 57.95 -36.80 62.37
CA ASN A 265 58.20 -37.37 63.70
C ASN A 265 58.44 -38.87 63.62
N GLN A 266 57.71 -39.60 62.77
CA GLN A 266 57.96 -41.02 62.47
C GLN A 266 59.31 -41.23 61.76
N ILE A 267 59.67 -40.38 60.79
CA ILE A 267 60.97 -40.47 60.12
C ILE A 267 62.12 -40.19 61.10
N GLU A 268 61.97 -39.21 62.01
CA GLU A 268 62.95 -38.90 63.04
C GLU A 268 63.00 -39.97 64.14
N GLN A 269 61.87 -40.57 64.53
CA GLN A 269 61.81 -41.75 65.40
C GLN A 269 62.49 -42.95 64.77
N ASN A 270 62.12 -43.33 63.55
CA ASN A 270 62.76 -44.42 62.80
C ASN A 270 64.26 -44.15 62.58
N ARG A 271 64.69 -42.89 62.42
CA ARG A 271 66.13 -42.56 62.34
C ARG A 271 66.79 -42.67 63.71
N GLN A 272 66.15 -42.27 64.81
CA GLN A 272 66.69 -42.45 66.16
C GLN A 272 66.77 -43.94 66.54
N GLU A 273 65.78 -44.73 66.18
CA GLU A 273 65.80 -46.19 66.31
C GLU A 273 66.95 -46.77 65.50
N ALA A 274 67.07 -46.45 64.20
CA ALA A 274 68.19 -46.88 63.37
C ALA A 274 69.57 -46.36 63.86
N ASP A 275 69.66 -45.14 64.38
CA ASP A 275 70.87 -44.58 65.00
C ASP A 275 71.23 -45.36 66.28
N THR A 276 70.24 -45.86 67.05
CA THR A 276 70.46 -46.75 68.20
C THR A 276 70.79 -48.19 67.79
N GLU A 277 70.20 -48.75 66.73
CA GLU A 277 70.59 -50.05 66.18
C GLU A 277 72.02 -49.99 65.64
N ILE A 278 72.38 -48.91 64.92
CA ILE A 278 73.76 -48.66 64.47
C ILE A 278 74.70 -48.47 65.67
N ALA A 279 74.26 -47.85 66.77
CA ALA A 279 75.06 -47.73 67.99
C ALA A 279 75.24 -49.07 68.71
N GLN A 280 74.20 -49.92 68.77
CA GLN A 280 74.24 -51.27 69.31
C GLN A 280 75.15 -52.18 68.47
N ALA A 281 74.92 -52.26 67.16
CA ALA A 281 75.78 -53.00 66.23
C ALA A 281 77.24 -52.50 66.26
N ARG A 282 77.50 -51.21 66.50
CA ARG A 282 78.86 -50.66 66.73
C ARG A 282 79.42 -50.99 68.11
N ALA A 283 78.59 -51.23 69.12
CA ALA A 283 79.02 -51.69 70.44
C ALA A 283 79.35 -53.18 70.39
N GLU A 284 78.46 -54.00 69.82
CA GLU A 284 78.67 -55.43 69.55
C GLU A 284 79.89 -55.66 68.66
N ALA A 285 80.07 -54.88 67.59
CA ALA A 285 81.26 -54.96 66.74
C ALA A 285 82.55 -54.60 67.51
N LYS A 286 82.50 -53.62 68.43
CA LYS A 286 83.64 -53.29 69.30
C LYS A 286 83.90 -54.37 70.35
N GLU A 287 82.88 -55.03 70.86
CA GLU A 287 83.01 -56.13 71.82
C GLU A 287 83.57 -57.38 71.13
N ALA A 288 83.12 -57.68 69.91
CA ALA A 288 83.68 -58.73 69.06
C ALA A 288 85.14 -58.43 68.64
N ASP A 289 85.45 -57.19 68.27
CA ASP A 289 86.81 -56.76 67.90
C ASP A 289 87.74 -56.76 69.13
N ALA A 290 87.25 -56.36 70.31
CA ALA A 290 87.97 -56.49 71.58
C ALA A 290 88.19 -57.95 71.99
N ALA A 291 87.20 -58.83 71.79
CA ALA A 291 87.33 -60.27 72.04
C ALA A 291 88.32 -60.93 71.07
N ALA A 292 88.28 -60.57 69.78
CA ALA A 292 89.26 -61.03 68.78
C ALA A 292 90.68 -60.53 69.12
N HIS A 293 90.83 -59.27 69.54
CA HIS A 293 92.09 -58.75 70.04
C HIS A 293 92.57 -59.49 71.30
N GLN A 294 91.69 -59.80 72.25
CA GLN A 294 92.04 -60.53 73.46
C GLN A 294 92.46 -61.98 73.14
N GLN A 295 91.76 -62.67 72.24
CA GLN A 295 92.17 -63.99 71.74
C GLN A 295 93.55 -63.91 71.07
N ALA A 296 93.80 -62.90 70.22
CA ALA A 296 95.10 -62.70 69.59
C ALA A 296 96.23 -62.39 70.59
N TYR A 297 95.93 -61.66 71.69
CA TYR A 297 96.86 -61.48 72.81
C TYR A 297 97.17 -62.80 73.52
N ASP A 298 96.15 -63.61 73.81
CA ASP A 298 96.31 -64.91 74.49
C ASP A 298 97.11 -65.90 73.61
N GLU A 299 96.81 -66.02 72.33
CA GLU A 299 97.58 -66.82 71.35
C GLU A 299 99.03 -66.33 71.22
N THR A 300 99.25 -65.01 71.13
CA THR A 300 100.60 -64.43 71.09
C THR A 300 101.38 -64.71 72.38
N SER A 301 100.71 -64.68 73.54
CA SER A 301 101.34 -64.99 74.83
C SER A 301 101.82 -66.44 74.90
N GLN A 302 101.04 -67.38 74.37
CA GLN A 302 101.39 -68.80 74.29
C GLN A 302 102.56 -69.04 73.34
N MET A 303 102.59 -68.34 72.19
CA MET A 303 103.72 -68.39 71.24
C MET A 303 105.03 -67.87 71.88
N VAL A 304 104.96 -66.78 72.65
CA VAL A 304 106.14 -66.24 73.38
C VAL A 304 106.58 -67.17 74.53
N ALA A 305 105.66 -67.87 75.18
CA ALA A 305 105.99 -68.88 76.18
C ALA A 305 106.71 -70.10 75.55
N ALA A 306 106.21 -70.59 74.42
CA ALA A 306 106.83 -71.69 73.66
C ALA A 306 108.24 -71.33 73.16
N ALA A 307 108.43 -70.10 72.64
CA ALA A 307 109.74 -69.62 72.20
C ALA A 307 110.78 -69.60 73.35
N LYS A 308 110.38 -69.24 74.57
CA LYS A 308 111.28 -69.26 75.74
C LYS A 308 111.69 -70.67 76.17
N ALA A 309 110.84 -71.67 75.97
CA ALA A 309 111.21 -73.06 76.24
C ALA A 309 112.31 -73.57 75.29
N GLN A 310 112.21 -73.23 74.00
CA GLN A 310 113.19 -73.65 72.98
C GLN A 310 114.59 -73.05 73.20
N VAL A 311 114.69 -71.84 73.75
CA VAL A 311 115.99 -71.20 74.06
C VAL A 311 116.75 -71.98 75.14
N ALA A 312 116.07 -72.42 76.21
CA ALA A 312 116.70 -73.15 77.31
C ALA A 312 117.24 -74.54 76.90
N GLU A 313 116.65 -75.16 75.87
CA GLU A 313 117.12 -76.43 75.33
C GLU A 313 118.32 -76.25 74.37
N ALA A 314 118.39 -75.11 73.67
CA ALA A 314 119.50 -74.76 72.78
C ALA A 314 120.82 -74.48 73.53
N GLU A 315 120.78 -73.82 74.69
CA GLU A 315 121.97 -73.51 75.50
C GLU A 315 122.76 -74.77 75.89
N LYS A 316 122.05 -75.89 76.14
CA LYS A 316 122.65 -77.18 76.49
C LYS A 316 123.40 -77.84 75.32
N HIS A 317 123.03 -77.53 74.07
CA HIS A 317 123.70 -78.05 72.87
C HIS A 317 124.90 -77.19 72.41
N LEU A 318 125.07 -75.98 72.96
CA LEU A 318 126.18 -75.08 72.60
C LEU A 318 127.52 -75.49 73.24
N GLY A 319 127.49 -76.28 74.31
CA GLY A 319 128.71 -76.78 74.99
C GLY A 319 129.51 -77.80 74.15
N ASP A 320 128.83 -78.82 73.62
CA ASP A 320 129.47 -79.92 72.86
C ASP A 320 129.97 -79.50 71.46
N THR A 321 129.51 -78.37 70.94
CA THR A 321 129.81 -77.93 69.56
C THR A 321 131.11 -77.15 69.45
N LEU A 322 131.55 -76.44 70.50
CA LEU A 322 132.81 -75.70 70.50
C LEU A 322 134.05 -76.60 70.34
N GLN A 323 134.04 -77.82 70.91
CA GLN A 323 135.16 -78.76 70.78
C GLN A 323 135.27 -79.44 69.40
N ARG A 324 134.35 -79.15 68.46
CA ARG A 324 134.38 -79.65 67.08
C ARG A 324 134.81 -78.61 66.05
N ALA A 325 134.75 -77.31 66.38
CA ALA A 325 134.99 -76.22 65.44
C ALA A 325 136.44 -76.17 64.91
N GLU A 326 137.45 -76.48 65.75
CA GLU A 326 138.87 -76.43 65.36
C GLU A 326 139.25 -77.40 64.22
N ARG A 327 138.44 -78.45 63.95
CA ARG A 327 138.75 -79.44 62.91
C ARG A 327 138.24 -79.09 61.52
N LEU A 328 137.36 -78.09 61.38
CA LEU A 328 136.65 -77.82 60.12
C LEU A 328 137.33 -76.76 59.22
N LEU A 329 138.28 -75.99 59.76
CA LEU A 329 139.00 -74.95 59.01
C LEU A 329 139.98 -75.49 57.97
N THR A 330 140.35 -76.77 58.02
CA THR A 330 141.30 -77.39 57.09
C THR A 330 140.70 -77.85 55.75
N ASP A 331 139.40 -78.15 55.70
CA ASP A 331 138.79 -78.85 54.54
C ASP A 331 138.20 -77.89 53.49
N THR A 332 137.94 -76.63 53.83
CA THR A 332 137.18 -75.71 52.96
C THR A 332 138.01 -75.07 51.84
N ASP A 333 139.31 -74.87 52.02
CA ASP A 333 140.19 -74.21 51.04
C ASP A 333 140.33 -75.02 49.73
N ALA A 334 140.17 -76.35 49.81
CA ALA A 334 140.30 -77.26 48.67
C ALA A 334 139.15 -77.14 47.64
N VAL A 335 137.98 -76.63 48.03
CA VAL A 335 136.78 -76.61 47.16
C VAL A 335 136.80 -75.43 46.19
N VAL A 336 137.35 -74.27 46.62
CA VAL A 336 137.35 -73.02 45.84
C VAL A 336 138.06 -73.19 44.49
N ARG A 337 139.20 -73.89 44.47
CA ARG A 337 140.00 -74.10 43.25
C ARG A 337 139.22 -74.82 42.15
N ARG A 338 138.38 -75.80 42.52
CA ARG A 338 137.71 -76.70 41.57
C ARG A 338 136.68 -75.98 40.67
N ARG A 339 136.12 -74.85 41.10
CA ARG A 339 135.19 -74.03 40.30
C ARG A 339 135.88 -73.08 39.29
N GLN A 340 137.18 -72.81 39.41
CA GLN A 340 137.87 -71.92 38.47
C GLN A 340 138.25 -72.61 37.15
N GLU A 341 138.43 -73.94 37.15
CA GLU A 341 138.87 -74.68 35.96
C GLU A 341 137.73 -74.92 34.94
N GLU A 342 136.49 -75.07 35.42
CA GLU A 342 135.31 -75.24 34.55
C GLU A 342 135.01 -73.96 33.75
N ALA A 343 135.08 -72.79 34.39
CA ALA A 343 134.86 -71.50 33.74
C ALA A 343 135.88 -71.22 32.60
N ARG A 344 137.12 -71.73 32.75
CA ARG A 344 138.20 -71.48 31.78
C ARG A 344 137.98 -72.21 30.45
N ARG A 345 137.53 -73.46 30.50
CA ARG A 345 137.24 -74.28 29.30
C ARG A 345 136.09 -73.73 28.46
N SER A 346 135.15 -73.01 29.06
CA SER A 346 134.02 -72.39 28.36
C SER A 346 134.42 -71.15 27.54
N ALA A 347 135.57 -70.54 27.81
CA ALA A 347 136.08 -69.39 27.06
C ALA A 347 136.90 -69.83 25.84
N GLU A 348 137.70 -70.90 25.99
CA GLU A 348 138.61 -71.39 24.95
C GLU A 348 137.87 -71.93 23.71
N SER A 349 136.68 -72.53 23.88
CA SER A 349 135.86 -73.03 22.76
C SER A 349 135.25 -71.92 21.89
N ILE A 350 134.96 -70.75 22.47
CA ILE A 350 134.37 -69.60 21.75
C ILE A 350 135.45 -68.91 20.88
N ILE A 351 136.67 -68.80 21.39
CA ILE A 351 137.80 -68.23 20.64
C ILE A 351 138.17 -69.10 19.43
N ALA A 352 138.26 -70.42 19.62
CA ALA A 352 138.61 -71.36 18.55
C ALA A 352 137.59 -71.38 17.38
N ALA A 353 136.31 -71.08 17.65
CA ALA A 353 135.29 -70.95 16.62
C ALA A 353 135.51 -69.70 15.74
N ALA A 354 135.82 -68.56 16.36
CA ALA A 354 136.05 -67.30 15.65
C ALA A 354 137.32 -67.32 14.78
N GLU A 355 138.40 -67.98 15.23
CA GLU A 355 139.63 -68.12 14.44
C GLU A 355 139.43 -68.97 13.18
N ALA A 356 138.61 -70.04 13.26
CA ALA A 356 138.31 -70.90 12.11
C ALA A 356 137.53 -70.18 10.99
N GLU A 357 136.61 -69.29 11.37
CA GLU A 357 135.79 -68.51 10.43
C GLU A 357 136.61 -67.37 9.79
N ALA A 358 137.48 -66.71 10.58
CA ALA A 358 138.40 -65.68 10.08
C ALA A 358 139.43 -66.22 9.06
N GLU A 359 139.92 -67.45 9.24
CA GLU A 359 140.92 -68.02 8.31
C GLU A 359 140.27 -68.52 7.00
N GLN A 360 138.99 -68.93 6.99
CA GLN A 360 138.24 -69.14 5.73
C GLN A 360 138.05 -67.84 4.95
N LEU A 361 137.78 -66.71 5.63
CA LEU A 361 137.66 -65.40 5.00
C LEU A 361 139.00 -64.92 4.42
N ARG A 362 140.13 -65.28 5.06
CA ARG A 362 141.48 -64.99 4.56
C ARG A 362 141.87 -65.84 3.35
N GLU A 363 141.65 -67.14 3.39
CA GLU A 363 142.13 -68.01 2.30
C GLU A 363 141.29 -67.85 1.02
N SER A 364 140.00 -67.49 1.15
CA SER A 364 139.18 -67.05 0.01
C SER A 364 139.72 -65.76 -0.63
N ALA A 365 139.98 -64.71 0.17
CA ALA A 365 140.62 -63.49 -0.31
C ALA A 365 142.03 -63.73 -0.90
N ARG A 366 142.76 -64.73 -0.40
CA ARG A 366 144.09 -65.11 -0.89
C ARG A 366 144.03 -65.79 -2.26
N VAL A 367 143.04 -66.65 -2.50
CA VAL A 367 142.84 -67.29 -3.81
C VAL A 367 142.46 -66.24 -4.86
N GLU A 368 141.60 -65.29 -4.50
CA GLU A 368 141.22 -64.16 -5.37
C GLU A 368 142.44 -63.29 -5.72
N ALA A 369 143.22 -62.85 -4.72
CA ALA A 369 144.45 -62.09 -4.92
C ALA A 369 145.55 -62.86 -5.67
N GLN A 370 145.61 -64.19 -5.56
CA GLN A 370 146.51 -65.01 -6.38
C GLN A 370 146.09 -65.06 -7.85
N SER A 371 144.79 -65.00 -8.15
CA SER A 371 144.31 -64.93 -9.53
C SER A 371 144.73 -63.62 -10.22
N GLU A 372 144.63 -62.48 -9.52
CA GLU A 372 145.16 -61.20 -9.98
C GLU A 372 146.68 -61.23 -10.14
N ARG A 373 147.40 -61.77 -9.14
CA ARG A 373 148.87 -61.80 -9.16
C ARG A 373 149.43 -62.71 -10.25
N ALA A 374 148.72 -63.78 -10.61
CA ALA A 374 149.03 -64.61 -11.79
C ALA A 374 148.85 -63.84 -13.12
N SER A 375 147.95 -62.85 -13.18
CA SER A 375 147.85 -61.94 -14.33
C SER A 375 149.03 -60.94 -14.36
N ALA A 376 149.46 -60.45 -13.19
CA ALA A 376 150.62 -59.56 -13.05
C ALA A 376 151.95 -60.26 -13.39
N GLN A 377 152.12 -61.54 -13.04
CA GLN A 377 153.33 -62.28 -13.38
C GLN A 377 153.50 -62.45 -14.90
N ARG A 378 152.41 -62.65 -15.66
CA ARG A 378 152.43 -62.68 -17.14
C ARG A 378 152.80 -61.33 -17.78
N THR A 379 152.68 -60.22 -17.06
CA THR A 379 153.16 -58.90 -17.49
C THR A 379 154.61 -58.65 -17.06
N VAL A 380 155.04 -59.14 -15.88
CA VAL A 380 156.43 -59.04 -15.41
C VAL A 380 157.38 -59.94 -16.22
N GLU A 381 156.99 -61.15 -16.62
CA GLU A 381 157.85 -62.04 -17.42
C GLU A 381 158.21 -61.44 -18.78
N LYS A 382 157.31 -60.67 -19.40
CA LYS A 382 157.59 -59.87 -20.61
C LYS A 382 158.64 -58.78 -20.38
N LEU A 383 158.73 -58.22 -19.17
CA LEU A 383 159.75 -57.22 -18.80
C LEU A 383 161.09 -57.88 -18.44
N THR A 384 161.07 -59.06 -17.80
CA THR A 384 162.29 -59.84 -17.51
C THR A 384 163.08 -60.16 -18.78
N GLN A 385 162.40 -60.55 -19.87
CA GLN A 385 163.04 -60.74 -21.17
C GLN A 385 163.54 -59.44 -21.83
N GLN A 386 162.98 -58.27 -21.49
CA GLN A 386 163.34 -56.99 -22.10
C GLN A 386 164.54 -56.26 -21.46
N ARG A 387 165.03 -56.67 -20.28
CA ARG A 387 166.19 -56.02 -19.62
C ARG A 387 167.43 -56.90 -19.45
N ASN A 388 167.30 -58.22 -19.53
CA ASN A 388 168.46 -59.11 -19.65
C ASN A 388 169.27 -58.86 -20.95
N SER A 389 168.65 -58.17 -21.93
CA SER A 389 169.25 -57.67 -23.16
C SER A 389 169.93 -56.29 -23.05
N VAL A 390 169.90 -55.62 -21.89
CA VAL A 390 170.36 -54.21 -21.75
C VAL A 390 171.57 -54.06 -20.82
N ALA A 391 171.61 -54.78 -19.69
CA ALA A 391 172.72 -54.67 -18.74
C ALA A 391 173.92 -55.58 -19.08
N ALA A 392 173.68 -56.70 -19.79
CA ALA A 392 174.71 -57.65 -20.22
C ALA A 392 175.61 -57.12 -21.38
N TYR A 393 175.72 -55.81 -21.53
CA TYR A 393 176.46 -55.14 -22.60
C TYR A 393 177.62 -54.24 -22.11
N LEU A 394 177.78 -54.06 -20.79
CA LEU A 394 178.94 -53.36 -20.19
C LEU A 394 179.55 -54.07 -18.95
N GLU A 395 179.38 -55.39 -18.86
CA GLU A 395 180.39 -56.25 -18.21
C GLU A 395 181.73 -56.16 -18.97
N GLU A 396 181.70 -55.77 -20.26
CA GLU A 396 182.79 -56.04 -21.21
C GLU A 396 183.51 -54.82 -21.82
N LEU A 397 183.65 -53.75 -21.03
CA LEU A 397 184.89 -52.93 -20.98
C LEU A 397 185.34 -52.87 -19.51
N ARG A 398 185.58 -54.02 -18.85
CA ARG A 398 186.65 -55.01 -19.14
C ARG A 398 188.03 -54.36 -19.17
N GLY A 399 188.81 -54.63 -18.12
CA GLY A 399 190.22 -54.96 -18.28
C GLY A 399 191.20 -53.83 -18.62
N LEU A 400 191.07 -52.65 -18.01
CA LEU A 400 192.25 -51.92 -17.56
C LEU A 400 192.20 -51.78 -16.04
N LEU A 401 193.00 -52.55 -15.32
CA LEU A 401 194.44 -52.38 -15.06
C LEU A 401 194.69 -51.39 -13.91
N THR A 402 195.39 -51.91 -12.88
CA THR A 402 196.40 -51.22 -12.05
C THR A 402 196.16 -49.76 -11.63
N THR A 403 196.24 -49.52 -10.31
CA THR A 403 196.54 -48.22 -9.65
C THR A 403 195.47 -47.11 -9.89
N GLU A 404 195.17 -46.19 -8.96
CA GLU A 404 195.82 -45.77 -7.72
C GLU A 404 194.85 -44.89 -6.87
N THR A 405 195.15 -44.71 -5.58
CA THR A 405 194.71 -43.59 -4.69
C THR A 405 193.22 -43.35 -4.34
N ALA A 406 193.02 -42.88 -3.09
CA ALA A 406 191.92 -42.02 -2.59
C ALA A 406 190.49 -42.64 -2.51
N SER A 407 189.56 -42.17 -1.65
CA SER A 407 189.60 -41.16 -0.57
C SER A 407 188.39 -41.29 0.39
N ALA A 408 188.37 -40.46 1.46
CA ALA A 408 187.19 -39.75 2.03
C ALA A 408 185.98 -40.57 2.58
N LEU A 409 185.59 -40.46 3.86
CA LEU A 409 184.82 -39.38 4.56
C LEU A 409 183.28 -39.47 4.39
N GLU A 410 182.57 -39.19 5.50
CA GLU A 410 181.16 -38.76 5.58
C GLU A 410 180.11 -39.78 5.03
N GLY A 411 178.79 -39.63 5.17
CA GLY A 411 177.90 -38.60 5.74
C GLY A 411 176.67 -38.40 4.83
N ILE A 412 175.84 -37.37 5.10
CA ILE A 412 174.85 -36.78 4.15
C ILE A 412 173.51 -37.56 3.94
N THR A 413 172.48 -37.18 4.72
CA THR A 413 171.11 -36.62 4.38
C THR A 413 170.51 -36.68 2.94
N PRO A 414 169.22 -36.29 2.63
CA PRO A 414 168.03 -35.86 3.45
C PRO A 414 166.61 -36.38 2.99
N MET A 415 165.53 -35.79 3.57
CA MET A 415 164.10 -35.64 3.11
C MET A 415 163.08 -36.79 3.38
N GLN A 416 161.85 -36.66 3.95
CA GLN A 416 160.83 -35.57 4.24
C GLN A 416 159.76 -35.46 3.09
N GLU A 417 158.42 -35.48 3.25
CA GLU A 417 157.41 -34.71 4.07
C GLU A 417 156.06 -35.51 4.32
N ARG A 418 155.40 -35.50 5.51
CA ARG A 418 154.14 -34.78 5.99
C ARG A 418 152.78 -35.02 5.25
N PRO A 419 151.56 -34.80 5.85
CA PRO A 419 151.07 -34.87 7.27
C PRO A 419 149.57 -35.35 7.54
N LEU A 420 149.20 -35.57 8.83
CA LEU A 420 147.90 -35.29 9.56
C LEU A 420 146.56 -36.14 9.51
N ALA A 421 145.98 -36.38 10.73
CA ALA A 421 144.56 -36.25 11.21
C ALA A 421 143.50 -37.42 11.39
N LEU A 422 143.04 -37.59 12.66
CA LEU A 422 141.66 -37.74 13.29
C LEU A 422 140.56 -38.84 12.98
N ASP A 423 139.85 -39.22 14.08
CA ASP A 423 138.35 -39.37 14.31
C ASP A 423 137.63 -40.73 14.69
N GLU A 424 136.37 -40.65 15.19
CA GLU A 424 135.54 -41.59 16.03
C GLU A 424 134.57 -42.63 15.35
N GLY A 425 133.86 -43.51 16.14
CA GLY A 425 132.69 -44.34 15.71
C GLY A 425 132.10 -45.39 16.72
N GLU A 426 130.79 -45.70 16.70
CA GLU A 426 129.98 -46.46 17.72
C GLU A 426 129.52 -47.93 17.38
N ALA A 427 128.95 -48.65 18.39
CA ALA A 427 127.58 -49.32 18.38
C ALA A 427 127.36 -50.87 18.56
N SER A 428 126.53 -51.23 19.57
CA SER A 428 125.34 -52.18 19.59
C SER A 428 125.38 -53.74 19.76
N ALA A 429 124.39 -54.26 20.54
CA ALA A 429 123.46 -55.41 20.28
C ALA A 429 123.43 -56.74 21.16
N ALA A 430 122.19 -57.21 21.45
CA ALA A 430 121.69 -58.62 21.66
C ALA A 430 122.07 -59.43 22.97
N ASP A 431 121.30 -60.42 23.50
CA ASP A 431 119.90 -60.91 23.26
C ASP A 431 119.22 -61.68 24.44
N LEU A 432 117.89 -61.90 24.32
CA LEU A 432 116.85 -62.88 24.84
C LEU A 432 117.19 -64.10 25.77
N PRO A 433 116.20 -64.92 26.27
CA PRO A 433 114.72 -64.96 26.15
C PRO A 433 113.98 -64.94 27.53
N SER A 434 112.78 -65.49 27.88
CA SER A 434 111.67 -66.28 27.25
C SER A 434 110.36 -66.27 28.10
N ALA A 435 109.17 -66.36 27.47
CA ALA A 435 107.93 -67.16 27.79
C ALA A 435 107.31 -67.25 29.24
N SER A 436 105.99 -67.40 29.46
CA SER A 436 104.76 -67.33 28.61
C SER A 436 103.46 -67.21 29.49
N GLN A 437 102.28 -67.44 28.90
CA GLN A 437 100.93 -67.14 29.42
C GLN A 437 100.25 -68.27 30.25
N ASP A 438 99.04 -67.94 30.72
CA ASP A 438 97.91 -68.74 31.25
C ASP A 438 97.99 -69.28 32.70
#